data_AF-I1JN13-F1
#
_entry.id   AF-I1JN13-F1
#
_cell.length_a   1.000
_cell.length_b   1.000
_cell.length_c   1.000
_cell.angle_alpha   90.00
_cell.angle_beta   90.00
_cell.angle_gamma   90.00
#
_symmetry.space_group_name_H-M   'P 1'
#
loop_
_entity.id
_entity.type
_entity.pdbx_description
1 polymer ?
#
loop_
_entity_poly.entity_id
_entity_poly.type
_entity_poly.pdbx_seq_one_letter_code
_entity_poly.pdbx_strand_id
1 'polypeptide(L)'
;MPLVSASVTLTNFNGTSSFTPLFGALIADSFAGRFWTIVVASFIYELGLIVITVSAILPHMHPPPCPTQVNCTEASSSQMLILYLSLLLISLGTGGIRPCVVPFSADQFDMTKKGVASRKWNLFNWYFFCMGLASLSALTIVVYIQDNMGWGWGLGIPTIAMLISIIAFVLGSPLYKTVKPHGSPLVRLTQVVAAAIKKRREALPEDDKLLYQNWELDAAISLEGRLLHSDQFKCLDKAAIVTNEEGSDPNAPPNLWKLATVHRVEELKSMVRMLPIWASGILLITASSNQQSFVIQQARTMNRHLSHSLQIPPASMSIFNVLTMMVGVVLYERLFVPFAFRLTKNPSGITCLQRMGVGFVVSIFATLVSALVEIKRKSVAAKYNLLDSPNATIPISVFWLVPQYCLHGVAEVFMVVGHLEFLYDQSPESMRSTATALYCITTAIGNYVGTLLVTLVHKYSGNERNWLPDRNLNRGRLECYYFLISGIQVVNLIYYLICAWFYTYKPLEEIGDINKQEDMEKDIEKIKHENLLEG
;
A
#
# COMPACT_ATOMS: atom_id res chain seq x y z
N MET A 1 -10.04 -25.45 9.90
CA MET A 1 -9.76 -24.37 10.86
C MET A 1 -11.05 -23.64 11.20
N PRO A 2 -11.24 -23.20 12.44
CA PRO A 2 -12.32 -22.28 12.83
C PRO A 2 -12.33 -20.97 12.03
N LEU A 3 -13.48 -20.31 11.93
CA LEU A 3 -13.66 -19.05 11.19
C LEU A 3 -12.65 -17.98 11.63
N VAL A 4 -12.53 -17.76 12.94
CA VAL A 4 -11.65 -16.73 13.49
C VAL A 4 -10.19 -17.04 13.18
N SER A 5 -9.74 -18.28 13.40
CA SER A 5 -8.37 -18.70 13.10
C SER A 5 -8.02 -18.60 11.61
N ALA A 6 -8.98 -18.89 10.73
CA ALA A 6 -8.80 -18.74 9.29
C ALA A 6 -8.69 -17.26 8.88
N SER A 7 -9.56 -16.40 9.42
CA SER A 7 -9.50 -14.94 9.20
C SER A 7 -8.17 -14.36 9.69
N VAL A 8 -7.76 -14.70 10.92
CA VAL A 8 -6.48 -14.32 11.52
C VAL A 8 -5.30 -14.79 10.66
N THR A 9 -5.32 -16.03 10.17
CA THR A 9 -4.26 -16.55 9.31
C THR A 9 -4.15 -15.77 8.00
N LEU A 10 -5.28 -15.49 7.34
CA LEU A 10 -5.31 -14.73 6.10
C LEU A 10 -4.86 -13.28 6.31
N THR A 11 -5.33 -12.63 7.37
CA THR A 11 -4.94 -11.26 7.70
C THR A 11 -3.46 -11.18 8.07
N ASN A 12 -2.92 -12.15 8.81
CA ASN A 12 -1.48 -12.22 9.08
C ASN A 12 -0.65 -12.45 7.81
N PHE A 13 -1.14 -13.29 6.88
CA PHE A 13 -0.51 -13.47 5.58
C PHE A 13 -0.50 -12.17 4.76
N ASN A 14 -1.63 -11.46 4.69
CA ASN A 14 -1.71 -10.16 4.02
C ASN A 14 -0.79 -9.11 4.67
N GLY A 15 -0.72 -9.11 6.00
CA GLY A 15 0.18 -8.26 6.77
C GLY A 15 1.65 -8.55 6.42
N THR A 16 2.03 -9.82 6.43
CA THR A 16 3.40 -10.27 6.15
C THR A 16 3.79 -10.00 4.69
N SER A 17 2.91 -10.32 3.74
CA SER A 17 3.09 -10.01 2.30
C SER A 17 3.16 -8.52 1.99
N SER A 18 2.65 -7.66 2.88
CA SER A 18 2.76 -6.20 2.78
C SER A 18 3.95 -5.65 3.55
N PHE A 19 4.54 -6.40 4.48
CA PHE A 19 5.76 -6.02 5.18
C PHE A 19 7.02 -6.36 4.38
N THR A 20 7.04 -7.52 3.72
CA THR A 20 8.18 -8.00 2.94
C THR A 20 8.65 -7.08 1.80
N PRO A 21 7.81 -6.23 1.15
CA PRO A 21 8.25 -5.20 0.21
C PRO A 21 9.30 -4.24 0.74
N LEU A 22 9.34 -3.97 2.05
CA LEU A 22 10.38 -3.13 2.64
C LEU A 22 11.76 -3.76 2.43
N PHE A 23 11.92 -5.06 2.74
CA PHE A 23 13.18 -5.76 2.52
C PHE A 23 13.51 -5.86 1.03
N GLY A 24 12.52 -6.15 0.18
CA GLY A 24 12.71 -6.17 -1.27
C GLY A 24 13.25 -4.85 -1.83
N ALA A 25 12.66 -3.72 -1.41
CA ALA A 25 13.09 -2.39 -1.80
C ALA A 25 14.51 -2.08 -1.29
N LEU A 26 14.80 -2.38 -0.02
CA LEU A 26 16.12 -2.16 0.55
C LEU A 26 17.21 -2.99 -0.14
N ILE A 27 16.90 -4.25 -0.48
CA ILE A 27 17.80 -5.14 -1.21
C ILE A 27 18.10 -4.60 -2.61
N ALA A 28 17.06 -4.18 -3.32
CA ALA A 28 17.16 -3.66 -4.67
C ALA A 28 17.94 -2.34 -4.73
N ASP A 29 17.66 -1.41 -3.81
CA ASP A 29 18.26 -0.07 -3.80
C ASP A 29 19.67 -0.05 -3.19
N SER A 30 19.99 -0.98 -2.29
CA SER A 30 21.28 -0.97 -1.58
C SER A 30 22.37 -1.83 -2.23
N PHE A 31 22.05 -3.00 -2.81
CA PHE A 31 23.09 -3.93 -3.26
C PHE A 31 22.81 -4.69 -4.56
N ALA A 32 21.66 -5.36 -4.69
CA ALA A 32 21.45 -6.33 -5.77
C ALA A 32 21.05 -5.67 -7.10
N GLY A 33 20.48 -4.47 -7.03
CA GLY A 33 19.74 -3.89 -8.13
C GLY A 33 18.36 -4.54 -8.30
N ARG A 34 17.49 -3.85 -9.04
CA ARG A 34 16.09 -4.25 -9.22
C ARG A 34 15.95 -5.57 -9.97
N PHE A 35 16.75 -5.80 -11.02
CA PHE A 35 16.70 -7.01 -11.85
C PHE A 35 16.94 -8.29 -11.03
N TRP A 36 18.08 -8.38 -10.33
CA TRP A 36 18.42 -9.57 -9.54
C TRP A 36 17.44 -9.81 -8.40
N THR A 37 16.95 -8.73 -7.78
CA THR A 37 15.92 -8.82 -6.73
C THR A 37 14.64 -9.47 -7.27
N ILE A 38 14.17 -9.07 -8.46
CA ILE A 38 13.00 -9.68 -9.10
C ILE A 38 13.24 -11.15 -9.43
N VAL A 39 14.40 -11.50 -10.02
CA VAL A 39 14.71 -12.88 -10.40
C VAL A 39 14.68 -13.81 -9.18
N VAL A 40 15.45 -13.48 -8.13
CA VAL A 40 15.54 -14.31 -6.91
C VAL A 40 14.17 -14.40 -6.22
N ALA A 41 13.46 -13.28 -6.10
CA ALA A 41 12.16 -13.25 -5.48
C ALA A 41 11.10 -14.05 -6.26
N SER A 42 11.19 -14.08 -7.59
CA SER A 42 10.29 -14.86 -8.43
C SER A 42 10.48 -16.37 -8.24
N PHE A 43 11.71 -16.85 -8.11
CA PHE A 43 11.96 -18.25 -7.77
C PHE A 43 11.44 -18.64 -6.38
N ILE A 44 11.61 -17.76 -5.38
CA ILE A 44 11.06 -17.97 -4.03
C ILE A 44 9.53 -18.00 -4.07
N TYR A 45 8.92 -17.10 -4.85
CA TYR A 45 7.47 -17.03 -5.04
C TYR A 45 6.93 -18.31 -5.70
N GLU A 46 7.57 -18.76 -6.77
CA GLU A 46 7.23 -20.00 -7.48
C GLU A 46 7.33 -21.22 -6.57
N LEU A 47 8.40 -21.33 -5.77
CA LEU A 47 8.53 -22.41 -4.78
C LEU A 47 7.36 -22.40 -3.79
N GLY A 48 6.95 -21.22 -3.31
CA GLY A 48 5.77 -21.09 -2.45
C GLY A 48 4.48 -21.55 -3.13
N LEU A 49 4.27 -21.20 -4.40
CA LEU A 49 3.12 -21.61 -5.21
C LEU A 49 3.10 -23.12 -5.50
N ILE A 50 4.26 -23.73 -5.75
CA ILE A 50 4.39 -25.18 -5.91
C ILE A 50 4.02 -25.88 -4.60
N VAL A 51 4.56 -25.45 -3.45
CA VAL A 51 4.29 -26.08 -2.16
C VAL A 51 2.81 -25.98 -1.80
N ILE A 52 2.15 -24.83 -1.99
CA ILE A 52 0.72 -24.69 -1.69
C ILE A 52 -0.14 -25.54 -2.65
N THR A 53 0.21 -25.59 -3.94
CA THR A 53 -0.51 -26.40 -4.93
C THR A 53 -0.38 -27.89 -4.64
N VAL A 54 0.84 -28.37 -4.34
CA VAL A 54 1.09 -29.76 -3.95
C VAL A 54 0.33 -30.11 -2.66
N SER A 55 0.28 -29.20 -1.69
CA SER A 55 -0.47 -29.40 -0.44
C SER A 55 -1.98 -29.56 -0.66
N ALA A 56 -2.53 -28.95 -1.73
CA ALA A 56 -3.94 -29.05 -2.09
C ALA A 56 -4.27 -30.29 -2.94
N ILE A 57 -3.27 -30.90 -3.59
CA ILE A 57 -3.45 -32.10 -4.44
C ILE A 57 -3.22 -33.39 -3.64
N LEU A 58 -2.22 -33.41 -2.74
CA LEU A 58 -1.85 -34.62 -2.01
C LEU A 58 -2.79 -34.88 -0.82
N PRO A 59 -3.52 -36.00 -0.78
CA PRO A 59 -4.52 -36.29 0.26
C PRO A 59 -3.97 -36.31 1.70
N HIS A 60 -2.68 -36.60 1.87
CA HIS A 60 -2.04 -36.62 3.20
C HIS A 60 -1.71 -35.23 3.73
N MET A 61 -1.69 -34.20 2.87
CA MET A 61 -1.30 -32.83 3.22
C MET A 61 -2.48 -31.93 3.58
N HIS A 62 -3.72 -32.44 3.53
CA HIS A 62 -4.91 -31.72 3.97
C HIS A 62 -5.85 -32.64 4.77
N PRO A 63 -6.79 -32.09 5.56
CA PRO A 63 -7.80 -32.89 6.23
C PRO A 63 -8.67 -33.68 5.24
N PRO A 64 -9.27 -34.81 5.67
CA PRO A 64 -10.24 -35.52 4.85
C PRO A 64 -11.45 -34.62 4.51
N PRO A 65 -12.09 -34.83 3.34
CA PRO A 65 -13.27 -34.07 2.95
C PRO A 65 -14.40 -34.25 3.97
N CYS A 66 -15.04 -33.14 4.36
CA CYS A 66 -16.12 -33.11 5.33
C CYS A 66 -17.37 -32.46 4.72
N PRO A 67 -18.23 -33.24 4.03
CA PRO A 67 -19.39 -32.70 3.30
C PRO A 67 -20.42 -32.05 4.21
N THR A 68 -20.59 -32.59 5.43
CA THR A 68 -21.59 -32.10 6.38
C THR A 68 -21.19 -30.79 7.04
N GLN A 69 -19.91 -30.40 7.01
CA GLN A 69 -19.35 -29.27 7.76
C GLN A 69 -19.64 -29.32 9.29
N VAL A 70 -20.07 -30.49 9.79
CA VAL A 70 -20.38 -30.73 11.20
C VAL A 70 -19.35 -31.71 11.75
N ASN A 71 -18.64 -31.32 12.81
CA ASN A 71 -17.59 -32.13 13.47
C ASN A 71 -16.47 -32.60 12.53
N CYS A 72 -16.05 -31.73 11.61
CA CYS A 72 -14.89 -32.00 10.76
C CYS A 72 -13.60 -32.10 11.57
N THR A 73 -12.70 -32.97 11.13
CA THR A 73 -11.35 -33.06 11.68
C THR A 73 -10.57 -31.79 11.34
N GLU A 74 -9.96 -31.20 12.36
CA GLU A 74 -9.08 -30.06 12.14
C GLU A 74 -7.76 -30.50 11.51
N ALA A 75 -7.08 -29.57 10.85
CA ALA A 75 -5.78 -29.84 10.24
C ALA A 75 -4.74 -30.19 11.30
N SER A 76 -3.96 -31.22 11.04
CA SER A 76 -2.87 -31.61 11.93
C SER A 76 -1.79 -30.53 11.97
N SER A 77 -0.96 -30.52 13.02
CA SER A 77 0.13 -29.55 13.14
C SER A 77 1.10 -29.58 11.95
N SER A 78 1.33 -30.75 11.34
CA SER A 78 2.17 -30.87 10.15
C SER A 78 1.52 -30.25 8.89
N GLN A 79 0.22 -30.47 8.69
CA GLN A 79 -0.54 -29.86 7.59
C GLN A 79 -0.56 -28.33 7.72
N MET A 80 -0.74 -27.83 8.94
CA MET A 80 -0.67 -26.40 9.25
C MET A 80 0.73 -25.83 8.98
N LEU A 81 1.79 -26.55 9.36
CA LEU A 81 3.16 -26.10 9.13
C LEU A 81 3.46 -25.96 7.63
N ILE A 82 3.05 -26.92 6.80
CA ILE A 82 3.20 -26.87 5.34
C ILE A 82 2.48 -25.65 4.75
N LEU A 83 1.25 -25.39 5.21
CA LEU A 83 0.50 -24.21 4.81
C LEU A 83 1.23 -22.92 5.22
N TYR A 84 1.69 -22.80 6.46
CA TYR A 84 2.39 -21.60 6.91
C TYR A 84 3.72 -21.39 6.16
N LEU A 85 4.45 -22.47 5.87
CA LEU A 85 5.70 -22.39 5.10
C LEU A 85 5.44 -21.91 3.67
N SER A 86 4.40 -22.42 3.00
CA SER A 86 4.06 -21.97 1.65
C SER A 86 3.62 -20.51 1.63
N LEU A 87 2.77 -20.10 2.58
CA LEU A 87 2.34 -18.70 2.73
C LEU A 87 3.51 -17.76 3.05
N LEU A 88 4.51 -18.20 3.84
CA LEU A 88 5.72 -17.43 4.11
C LEU A 88 6.56 -17.25 2.84
N LEU A 89 6.79 -18.31 2.07
CA LEU A 89 7.52 -18.25 0.80
C LEU A 89 6.82 -17.33 -0.22
N ILE A 90 5.50 -17.45 -0.36
CA ILE A 90 4.68 -16.58 -1.20
C ILE A 90 4.81 -15.12 -0.73
N SER A 91 4.79 -14.86 0.58
CA SER A 91 4.96 -13.51 1.15
C SER A 91 6.34 -12.93 0.84
N LEU A 92 7.41 -13.72 1.02
CA LEU A 92 8.80 -13.31 0.75
C LEU A 92 9.01 -13.01 -0.74
N GLY A 93 8.54 -13.89 -1.62
CA GLY A 93 8.63 -13.71 -3.06
C GLY A 93 7.85 -12.47 -3.54
N THR A 94 6.62 -12.29 -3.05
CA THR A 94 5.81 -11.09 -3.33
C THR A 94 6.53 -9.81 -2.91
N GLY A 95 7.22 -9.85 -1.76
CA GLY A 95 7.98 -8.73 -1.21
C GLY A 95 9.14 -8.27 -2.09
N GLY A 96 9.86 -9.18 -2.73
CA GLY A 96 10.93 -8.78 -3.66
C GLY A 96 10.42 -8.27 -5.01
N ILE A 97 9.26 -8.77 -5.46
CA ILE A 97 8.68 -8.45 -6.77
C ILE A 97 7.96 -7.09 -6.75
N ARG A 98 7.00 -6.89 -5.84
CA ARG A 98 6.11 -5.71 -5.81
C ARG A 98 6.81 -4.35 -5.87
N PRO A 99 7.83 -4.05 -5.05
CA PRO A 99 8.48 -2.74 -5.06
C PRO A 99 9.40 -2.54 -6.28
N CYS A 100 9.79 -3.61 -6.96
CA CYS A 100 10.81 -3.57 -8.00
C CYS A 100 10.25 -3.57 -9.42
N VAL A 101 9.12 -4.25 -9.68
CA VAL A 101 8.60 -4.43 -11.06
C VAL A 101 8.22 -3.12 -11.73
N VAL A 102 7.47 -2.27 -11.03
CA VAL A 102 6.99 -1.00 -11.62
C VAL A 102 8.18 -0.06 -11.90
N PRO A 103 9.10 0.20 -10.95
CA PRO A 103 10.30 0.98 -11.24
C PRO A 103 11.19 0.35 -12.32
N PHE A 104 11.39 -0.97 -12.30
CA PHE A 104 12.19 -1.66 -13.33
C PHE A 104 11.58 -1.51 -14.73
N SER A 105 10.24 -1.51 -14.84
CA SER A 105 9.56 -1.27 -16.11
C SER A 105 9.72 0.18 -16.57
N ALA A 106 9.70 1.14 -15.66
CA ALA A 106 9.92 2.56 -15.96
C ALA A 106 11.37 2.82 -16.42
N ASP A 107 12.35 2.11 -15.85
CA ASP A 107 13.78 2.21 -16.23
C ASP A 107 14.05 1.82 -17.70
N GLN A 108 13.14 1.06 -18.33
CA GLN A 108 13.26 0.65 -19.73
C GLN A 108 12.92 1.77 -20.72
N PHE A 109 12.26 2.84 -20.26
CA PHE A 109 11.79 3.92 -21.13
C PHE A 109 12.33 5.29 -20.68
N ASP A 110 12.38 6.24 -21.61
CA ASP A 110 12.66 7.63 -21.27
C ASP A 110 11.45 8.27 -20.57
N MET A 111 11.56 8.44 -19.25
CA MET A 111 10.52 9.01 -18.39
C MET A 111 10.61 10.53 -18.24
N THR A 112 11.46 11.21 -19.01
CA THR A 112 11.46 12.68 -19.04
C THR A 112 10.10 13.21 -19.54
N LYS A 113 9.69 14.42 -19.13
CA LYS A 113 8.43 15.04 -19.60
C LYS A 113 8.33 15.03 -21.13
N LYS A 114 9.45 15.28 -21.82
CA LYS A 114 9.55 15.20 -23.30
C LYS A 114 9.40 13.77 -23.81
N GLY A 115 10.06 12.79 -23.19
CA GLY A 115 9.97 11.37 -23.55
C GLY A 115 8.60 10.73 -23.28
N VAL A 116 7.88 11.19 -22.25
CA VAL A 116 6.50 10.77 -21.99
C VAL A 116 5.54 11.44 -22.98
N ALA A 117 5.67 12.75 -23.21
CA ALA A 117 4.81 13.49 -24.13
C ALA A 117 4.97 13.06 -25.59
N SER A 118 6.15 12.59 -25.99
CA SER A 118 6.39 12.07 -27.35
C SER A 118 5.75 10.70 -27.59
N ARG A 119 5.46 9.94 -26.53
CA ARG A 119 4.82 8.62 -26.63
C ARG A 119 3.30 8.76 -26.69
N LYS A 120 2.68 8.17 -27.71
CA LYS A 120 1.20 8.10 -27.84
C LYS A 120 0.53 7.20 -26.78
N TRP A 121 1.31 6.43 -26.03
CA TRP A 121 0.83 5.48 -25.04
C TRP A 121 1.54 5.72 -23.71
N ASN A 122 0.83 5.50 -22.60
CA ASN A 122 1.37 5.63 -21.25
C ASN A 122 1.52 4.24 -20.64
N LEU A 123 2.77 3.90 -20.28
CA LEU A 123 3.13 2.63 -19.66
C LEU A 123 2.30 2.33 -18.41
N PHE A 124 2.12 3.31 -17.53
CA PHE A 124 1.39 3.12 -16.28
C PHE A 124 -0.10 2.86 -16.55
N ASN A 125 -0.72 3.56 -17.49
CA ASN A 125 -2.11 3.33 -17.85
C ASN A 125 -2.33 1.90 -18.37
N TRP A 126 -1.41 1.42 -19.21
CA TRP A 126 -1.45 0.05 -19.70
C TRP A 126 -1.25 -0.98 -18.58
N TYR A 127 -0.28 -0.74 -17.71
CA TYR A 127 -0.02 -1.58 -16.55
C TYR A 127 -1.26 -1.70 -15.64
N PHE A 128 -1.88 -0.58 -15.28
CA PHE A 128 -3.08 -0.58 -14.44
C PHE A 128 -4.28 -1.23 -15.14
N PHE A 129 -4.43 -1.05 -16.45
CA PHE A 129 -5.45 -1.74 -17.23
C PHE A 129 -5.28 -3.27 -17.19
N CYS A 130 -4.05 -3.76 -17.43
CA CYS A 130 -3.73 -5.19 -17.34
C CYS A 130 -3.97 -5.74 -15.93
N MET A 131 -3.58 -5.01 -14.88
CA MET A 131 -3.83 -5.39 -13.49
C MET A 131 -5.33 -5.49 -13.16
N GLY A 132 -6.13 -4.56 -13.69
CA GLY A 132 -7.59 -4.61 -13.55
C GLY A 132 -8.19 -5.85 -14.22
N LEU A 133 -7.79 -6.14 -15.47
CA LEU A 133 -8.25 -7.33 -16.20
C LEU A 133 -7.81 -8.63 -15.50
N ALA A 134 -6.58 -8.71 -15.00
CA ALA A 134 -6.08 -9.85 -14.25
C ALA A 134 -6.83 -10.05 -12.92
N SER A 135 -7.19 -8.97 -12.24
CA SER A 135 -8.00 -9.05 -11.01
C SER A 135 -9.41 -9.57 -11.30
N LEU A 136 -10.05 -9.08 -12.37
CA LEU A 136 -11.36 -9.57 -12.80
C LEU A 136 -11.33 -11.05 -13.19
N SER A 137 -10.32 -11.48 -13.95
CA SER A 137 -10.18 -12.88 -14.35
C SER A 137 -9.89 -13.79 -13.15
N ALA A 138 -9.07 -13.35 -12.19
CA ALA A 138 -8.82 -14.09 -10.96
C ALA A 138 -10.12 -14.26 -10.13
N LEU A 139 -10.88 -13.19 -9.91
CA LEU A 139 -12.10 -13.22 -9.09
C LEU A 139 -13.28 -13.95 -9.76
N THR A 140 -13.22 -14.15 -11.07
CA THR A 140 -14.25 -14.89 -11.83
C THR A 140 -13.79 -16.30 -12.15
N ILE A 141 -12.81 -16.45 -13.04
CA ILE A 141 -12.38 -17.73 -13.62
C ILE A 141 -11.69 -18.57 -12.55
N VAL A 142 -10.67 -18.03 -11.87
CA VAL A 142 -9.89 -18.81 -10.89
C VAL A 142 -10.76 -19.20 -9.70
N VAL A 143 -11.55 -18.27 -9.16
CA VAL A 143 -12.49 -18.56 -8.06
C VAL A 143 -13.55 -19.58 -8.48
N TYR A 144 -14.09 -19.49 -9.70
CA TYR A 144 -15.05 -20.48 -10.20
C TYR A 144 -14.43 -21.88 -10.30
N ILE A 145 -13.17 -21.97 -10.76
CA ILE A 145 -12.43 -23.24 -10.83
C ILE A 145 -12.15 -23.77 -9.42
N GLN A 146 -11.74 -22.92 -8.47
CA GLN A 146 -11.51 -23.30 -7.07
C GLN A 146 -12.76 -23.91 -6.43
N ASP A 147 -13.92 -23.27 -6.61
CA ASP A 147 -15.17 -23.69 -5.98
C ASP A 147 -15.82 -24.90 -6.66
N ASN A 148 -15.71 -25.06 -7.99
CA ASN A 148 -16.39 -26.13 -8.74
C ASN A 148 -15.49 -27.31 -9.14
N MET A 149 -14.20 -27.08 -9.39
CA MET A 149 -13.25 -28.12 -9.82
C MET A 149 -12.23 -28.48 -8.73
N GLY A 150 -12.18 -27.71 -7.64
CA GLY A 150 -11.32 -27.95 -6.49
C GLY A 150 -10.05 -27.10 -6.45
N TRP A 151 -9.45 -27.06 -5.27
CA TRP A 151 -8.30 -26.20 -4.95
C TRP A 151 -7.02 -26.56 -5.71
N GLY A 152 -6.83 -27.83 -6.10
CA GLY A 152 -5.66 -28.25 -6.89
C GLY A 152 -5.54 -27.51 -8.22
N TRP A 153 -6.61 -27.48 -9.02
CA TRP A 153 -6.65 -26.72 -10.28
C TRP A 153 -6.63 -25.21 -10.04
N GLY A 154 -7.38 -24.76 -9.03
CA GLY A 154 -7.48 -23.36 -8.69
C GLY A 154 -6.17 -22.69 -8.27
N LEU A 155 -5.27 -23.44 -7.61
CA LEU A 155 -3.91 -22.99 -7.24
C LEU A 155 -2.88 -23.34 -8.32
N GLY A 156 -3.09 -24.42 -9.06
CA GLY A 156 -2.22 -24.85 -10.15
C GLY A 156 -2.17 -23.86 -11.32
N ILE A 157 -3.30 -23.24 -11.68
CA ILE A 157 -3.34 -22.25 -12.76
C ILE A 157 -2.43 -21.04 -12.47
N PRO A 158 -2.53 -20.36 -11.31
CA PRO A 158 -1.57 -19.31 -10.91
C PRO A 158 -0.11 -19.78 -10.89
N THR A 159 0.14 -21.01 -10.44
CA THR A 159 1.50 -21.60 -10.41
C THR A 159 2.09 -21.72 -11.81
N ILE A 160 1.34 -22.31 -12.76
CA ILE A 160 1.78 -22.43 -14.15
C ILE A 160 1.96 -21.05 -14.80
N ALA A 161 1.05 -20.11 -14.54
CA ALA A 161 1.14 -18.75 -15.08
C ALA A 161 2.39 -18.01 -14.56
N MET A 162 2.73 -18.19 -13.29
CA MET A 162 3.94 -17.62 -12.70
C MET A 162 5.21 -18.24 -13.28
N LEU A 163 5.26 -19.57 -13.45
CA LEU A 163 6.37 -20.24 -14.11
C LEU A 163 6.62 -19.69 -15.53
N ILE A 164 5.55 -19.50 -16.32
CA ILE A 164 5.63 -18.89 -17.65
C ILE A 164 6.16 -17.46 -17.56
N SER A 165 5.70 -16.68 -16.57
CA SER A 165 6.19 -15.31 -16.33
C SER A 165 7.69 -15.28 -16.02
N ILE A 166 8.20 -16.23 -15.22
CA ILE A 166 9.64 -16.32 -14.90
C ILE A 166 10.45 -16.62 -16.15
N ILE A 167 10.03 -17.60 -16.95
CA ILE A 167 10.71 -17.96 -18.19
C ILE A 167 10.75 -16.75 -19.14
N ALA A 168 9.63 -16.06 -19.33
CA ALA A 168 9.57 -14.88 -20.17
C ALA A 168 10.49 -13.74 -19.67
N PHE A 169 10.52 -13.50 -18.35
CA PHE A 169 11.36 -12.47 -17.75
C PHE A 169 12.85 -12.77 -17.88
N VAL A 170 13.27 -14.03 -17.64
CA VAL A 170 14.69 -14.43 -17.74
C VAL A 170 15.16 -14.44 -19.20
N LEU A 171 14.34 -14.90 -20.14
CA LEU A 171 14.66 -14.86 -21.57
C LEU A 171 14.80 -13.42 -22.11
N GLY A 172 14.09 -12.46 -21.51
CA GLY A 172 14.22 -11.04 -21.84
C GLY A 172 15.47 -10.34 -21.26
N SER A 173 16.23 -11.01 -20.39
CA SER A 173 17.40 -10.43 -19.71
C SER A 173 18.43 -9.72 -20.60
N PRO A 174 18.81 -10.18 -21.81
CA PRO A 174 19.77 -9.47 -22.65
C PRO A 174 19.23 -8.16 -23.24
N LEU A 175 17.92 -7.93 -23.20
CA LEU A 175 17.26 -6.74 -23.76
C LEU A 175 17.06 -5.63 -22.71
N TYR A 176 17.25 -5.93 -21.43
CA TYR A 176 16.90 -5.00 -20.36
C TYR A 176 18.01 -4.00 -20.04
N LYS A 177 17.62 -2.74 -19.86
CA LYS A 177 18.47 -1.71 -19.26
C LYS A 177 18.45 -1.87 -17.74
N THR A 178 19.63 -2.05 -17.15
CA THR A 178 19.79 -2.18 -15.69
C THR A 178 20.41 -0.91 -15.11
N VAL A 179 19.79 -0.36 -14.07
CA VAL A 179 20.30 0.80 -13.33
C VAL A 179 21.07 0.29 -12.11
N LYS A 180 22.28 0.84 -11.88
CA LYS A 180 23.10 0.48 -10.72
C LYS A 180 22.54 1.12 -9.43
N PRO A 181 22.57 0.42 -8.28
CA PRO A 181 22.17 0.99 -7.00
C PRO A 181 23.15 2.09 -6.55
N HIS A 182 22.66 3.18 -5.97
CA HIS A 182 23.46 4.35 -5.53
C HIS A 182 23.63 4.44 -4.01
N GLY A 183 23.46 3.31 -3.30
CA GLY A 183 23.57 3.22 -1.85
C GLY A 183 22.22 3.33 -1.12
N SER A 184 22.22 3.01 0.17
CA SER A 184 20.97 2.87 0.94
C SER A 184 20.39 4.22 1.37
N PRO A 185 19.13 4.54 1.02
CA PRO A 185 18.45 5.73 1.51
C PRO A 185 18.33 5.77 3.04
N LEU A 186 18.13 4.62 3.69
CA LEU A 186 18.05 4.54 5.15
C LEU A 186 19.37 4.89 5.84
N VAL A 187 20.51 4.57 5.21
CA VAL A 187 21.82 4.97 5.75
C VAL A 187 21.95 6.49 5.73
N ARG A 188 21.45 7.17 4.70
CA ARG A 188 21.45 8.65 4.65
C ARG A 188 20.59 9.26 5.74
N LEU A 189 19.39 8.72 5.97
CA LEU A 189 18.53 9.19 7.07
C LEU A 189 19.17 8.94 8.45
N THR A 190 19.77 7.77 8.67
CA THR A 190 20.44 7.47 9.95
C THR A 190 21.72 8.29 10.16
N GLN A 191 22.44 8.65 9.09
CA GLN A 191 23.54 9.61 9.12
C GLN A 191 23.11 10.97 9.64
N VAL A 192 21.98 11.50 9.14
CA VAL A 192 21.42 12.79 9.60
C VAL A 192 21.06 12.72 11.09
N VAL A 193 20.38 11.65 11.52
CA VAL A 193 20.04 11.46 12.95
C VAL A 193 21.30 11.38 13.82
N ALA A 194 22.30 10.61 13.40
CA ALA A 194 23.56 10.47 14.12
C ALA A 194 24.32 11.80 14.23
N ALA A 195 24.38 12.57 13.13
CA ALA A 195 25.00 13.90 13.09
C ALA A 195 24.26 14.89 14.00
N ALA A 196 22.92 14.93 13.95
CA ALA A 196 22.10 15.77 14.82
C ALA A 196 22.28 15.45 16.31
N ILE A 197 22.35 14.16 16.68
CA ILE A 197 22.57 13.73 18.06
C ILE A 197 23.97 14.16 18.55
N LYS A 198 25.01 14.00 17.72
CA LYS A 198 26.38 14.42 18.06
C LYS A 198 26.47 15.93 18.25
N LYS A 199 25.81 16.71 17.40
CA LYS A 199 25.83 18.18 17.41
C LYS A 199 24.72 18.80 18.27
N ARG A 200 24.03 18.01 19.11
CA ARG A 200 22.90 18.48 19.93
C ARG A 200 23.20 19.69 20.84
N ARG A 201 24.47 19.87 21.22
CA ARG A 201 24.94 20.96 22.09
C ARG A 201 25.34 22.23 21.35
N GLU A 202 25.51 22.16 20.03
CA GLU A 202 25.88 23.33 19.22
C GLU A 202 24.70 24.31 19.11
N ALA A 203 25.02 25.60 19.05
CA ALA A 203 24.06 26.66 18.79
C ALA A 203 23.75 26.71 17.29
N LEU A 204 22.47 26.85 16.95
CA LEU A 204 22.06 27.03 15.56
C LEU A 204 22.51 28.42 15.09
N PRO A 205 23.14 28.55 13.90
CA PRO A 205 23.43 29.85 13.31
C PRO A 205 22.15 30.68 13.13
N GLU A 206 22.25 32.01 13.24
CA GLU A 206 21.10 32.91 12.99
C GLU A 206 20.76 33.01 11.50
N ASP A 207 21.74 32.80 10.62
CA ASP A 207 21.55 32.79 9.16
C ASP A 207 21.57 31.34 8.64
N ASP A 208 20.46 30.90 8.06
CA ASP A 208 20.27 29.56 7.50
C ASP A 208 21.26 29.27 6.35
N LYS A 209 21.82 30.31 5.71
CA LYS A 209 22.83 30.18 4.66
C LYS A 209 24.17 29.64 5.18
N LEU A 210 24.41 29.69 6.49
CA LEU A 210 25.63 29.14 7.11
C LEU A 210 25.55 27.62 7.31
N LEU A 211 24.39 27.00 7.09
CA LEU A 211 24.26 25.55 7.13
C LEU A 211 24.95 24.91 5.92
N TYR A 212 25.57 23.76 6.12
CA TYR A 212 26.35 23.09 5.11
C TYR A 212 25.51 22.65 3.90
N GLN A 213 25.88 23.15 2.73
CA GLN A 213 25.28 22.79 1.44
C GLN A 213 26.38 22.33 0.49
N ASN A 214 26.18 21.19 -0.18
CA ASN A 214 27.12 20.69 -1.18
C ASN A 214 26.34 20.10 -2.36
N TRP A 215 26.29 20.86 -3.45
CA TRP A 215 25.46 20.52 -4.61
C TRP A 215 26.00 19.33 -5.39
N GLU A 216 27.32 19.19 -5.51
CA GLU A 216 27.92 18.06 -6.22
C GLU A 216 27.65 16.74 -5.51
N LEU A 217 27.69 16.77 -4.16
CA LEU A 217 27.41 15.60 -3.33
C LEU A 217 25.93 15.18 -3.39
N ASP A 218 25.03 16.15 -3.51
CA ASP A 218 23.59 15.91 -3.51
C ASP A 218 22.98 15.84 -4.92
N ALA A 219 23.71 16.15 -5.99
CA ALA A 219 23.23 16.11 -7.38
C ALA A 219 22.67 14.74 -7.77
N ALA A 220 23.23 13.66 -7.23
CA ALA A 220 22.75 12.30 -7.48
C ALA A 220 21.41 11.98 -6.80
N ILE A 221 20.97 12.79 -5.82
CA ILE A 221 19.75 12.58 -5.04
C ILE A 221 18.69 13.68 -5.27
N SER A 222 19.09 14.83 -5.83
CA SER A 222 18.23 15.95 -6.25
C SER A 222 18.01 15.96 -7.78
N LEU A 223 17.22 15.02 -8.28
CA LEU A 223 16.92 14.80 -9.70
C LEU A 223 15.86 15.76 -10.29
N GLU A 224 14.93 16.31 -9.50
CA GLU A 224 13.81 17.15 -9.95
C GLU A 224 13.76 18.53 -9.27
N GLY A 225 14.50 18.73 -8.17
CA GLY A 225 14.58 20.02 -7.48
C GLY A 225 15.40 19.99 -6.20
N ARG A 226 15.59 21.17 -5.62
CA ARG A 226 16.25 21.33 -4.32
C ARG A 226 15.20 21.46 -3.22
N LEU A 227 15.34 20.66 -2.17
CA LEU A 227 14.59 20.85 -0.93
C LEU A 227 15.16 22.06 -0.20
N LEU A 228 14.31 23.05 0.07
CA LEU A 228 14.70 24.28 0.77
C LEU A 228 14.61 24.08 2.29
N HIS A 229 15.43 24.84 3.02
CA HIS A 229 15.39 24.86 4.48
C HIS A 229 13.99 25.25 5.00
N SER A 230 13.59 24.63 6.11
CA SER A 230 12.30 24.86 6.75
C SER A 230 12.43 24.99 8.27
N ASP A 231 11.61 25.87 8.85
CA ASP A 231 11.66 26.21 10.28
C ASP A 231 11.22 25.09 11.25
N GLN A 232 10.63 24.01 10.75
CA GLN A 232 10.16 22.91 11.59
C GLN A 232 11.29 21.91 11.88
N PHE A 233 11.27 21.34 13.09
CA PHE A 233 12.26 20.38 13.58
C PHE A 233 13.70 20.93 13.59
N LYS A 234 13.90 22.17 14.07
CA LYS A 234 15.22 22.84 14.15
C LYS A 234 16.33 22.04 14.83
N CYS A 235 15.97 21.05 15.67
CA CYS A 235 16.95 20.14 16.26
C CYS A 235 17.71 19.30 15.23
N LEU A 236 17.09 18.99 14.08
CA LEU A 236 17.71 18.21 12.99
C LEU A 236 18.69 19.06 12.17
N ASP A 237 18.47 20.38 12.10
CA ASP A 237 19.38 21.31 11.40
C ASP A 237 20.77 21.34 12.02
N LYS A 238 20.88 20.94 13.29
CA LYS A 238 22.18 20.76 13.95
C LYS A 238 23.09 19.78 13.23
N ALA A 239 22.55 18.84 12.44
CA ALA A 239 23.35 17.94 11.61
C ALA A 239 24.14 18.67 10.51
N ALA A 240 23.68 19.84 10.07
CA ALA A 240 24.28 20.64 9.00
C ALA A 240 25.17 21.79 9.50
N ILE A 241 25.42 21.90 10.81
CA ILE A 241 26.35 22.89 11.37
C ILE A 241 27.79 22.45 11.07
N VAL A 242 28.57 23.29 10.40
CA VAL A 242 30.02 23.04 10.19
C VAL A 242 30.77 23.34 11.49
N THR A 243 31.42 22.33 12.07
CA THR A 243 32.29 22.53 13.24
C THR A 243 33.70 22.93 12.81
N ASN A 244 34.47 23.59 13.68
CA ASN A 244 35.83 24.06 13.37
C ASN A 244 36.74 22.92 12.86
N GLU A 245 36.60 21.70 13.38
CA GLU A 245 37.35 20.52 12.92
C GLU A 245 37.01 20.14 11.47
N GLU A 246 35.76 20.30 11.06
CA GLU A 246 35.27 19.94 9.73
C GLU A 246 35.55 21.03 8.69
N GLY A 247 35.64 22.29 9.12
CA GLY A 247 36.03 23.41 8.26
C GLY A 247 37.54 23.54 8.01
N SER A 248 38.37 22.74 8.69
CA SER A 248 39.84 22.89 8.66
C SER A 248 40.49 22.37 7.37
N ASP A 249 39.87 21.43 6.65
CA ASP A 249 40.36 20.92 5.36
C ASP A 249 39.21 20.92 4.32
N PRO A 250 39.13 21.92 3.43
CA PRO A 250 38.07 22.00 2.42
C PRO A 250 38.15 20.90 1.34
N ASN A 251 39.27 20.17 1.24
CA ASN A 251 39.46 19.13 0.22
C ASN A 251 39.19 17.71 0.74
N ALA A 252 39.01 17.52 2.05
CA ALA A 252 38.69 16.22 2.61
C ALA A 252 37.22 15.85 2.34
N PRO A 253 36.91 14.60 1.91
CA PRO A 253 35.53 14.20 1.73
C PRO A 253 34.77 14.29 3.07
N PRO A 254 33.60 14.94 3.12
CA PRO A 254 32.90 15.18 4.37
C PRO A 254 32.46 13.86 5.01
N ASN A 255 32.71 13.70 6.31
CA ASN A 255 32.20 12.55 7.04
C ASN A 255 30.70 12.73 7.31
N LEU A 256 29.88 12.12 6.45
CA LEU A 256 28.42 12.20 6.50
C LEU A 256 27.78 11.76 7.83
N TRP A 257 28.49 10.98 8.66
CA TRP A 257 28.04 10.59 10.00
C TRP A 257 28.28 11.66 11.08
N LYS A 258 28.94 12.76 10.73
CA LYS A 258 29.18 13.92 11.59
C LYS A 258 28.59 15.20 10.99
N LEU A 259 28.64 15.37 9.66
CA LEU A 259 28.14 16.52 8.93
C LEU A 259 27.22 16.08 7.79
N ALA A 260 25.95 16.45 7.85
CA ALA A 260 24.99 16.23 6.76
C ALA A 260 24.71 17.54 6.02
N THR A 261 24.32 17.46 4.75
CA THR A 261 23.89 18.65 3.99
C THR A 261 22.47 19.06 4.36
N VAL A 262 22.10 20.33 4.16
CA VAL A 262 20.72 20.83 4.35
C VAL A 262 19.71 19.99 3.56
N HIS A 263 20.05 19.59 2.32
CA HIS A 263 19.17 18.76 1.52
C HIS A 263 18.82 17.44 2.21
N ARG A 264 19.83 16.71 2.72
CA ARG A 264 19.63 15.44 3.45
C ARG A 264 18.87 15.62 4.76
N VAL A 265 19.05 16.76 5.44
CA VAL A 265 18.26 17.12 6.63
C VAL A 265 16.80 17.30 6.25
N GLU A 266 16.51 18.02 5.16
CA GLU A 266 15.16 18.24 4.66
C GLU A 266 14.52 16.95 4.11
N GLU A 267 15.31 16.00 3.57
CA GLU A 267 14.81 14.66 3.24
C GLU A 267 14.20 13.97 4.47
N LEU A 268 14.92 14.01 5.61
CA LEU A 268 14.44 13.44 6.87
C LEU A 268 13.26 14.22 7.44
N LYS A 269 13.31 15.56 7.43
CA LYS A 269 12.19 16.39 7.92
C LYS A 269 10.92 16.13 7.13
N SER A 270 10.99 16.02 5.79
CA SER A 270 9.85 15.68 4.96
C SER A 270 9.25 14.32 5.34
N MET A 271 10.10 13.31 5.55
CA MET A 271 9.66 12.00 6.04
C MET A 271 8.95 12.07 7.38
N VAL A 272 9.51 12.81 8.36
CA VAL A 272 8.92 12.97 9.69
C VAL A 272 7.58 13.71 9.62
N ARG A 273 7.44 14.75 8.77
CA ARG A 273 6.18 15.47 8.56
C ARG A 273 5.07 14.58 8.02
N MET A 274 5.40 13.62 7.15
CA MET A 274 4.42 12.71 6.57
C MET A 274 3.91 11.65 7.57
N LEU A 275 4.71 11.25 8.56
CA LEU A 275 4.39 10.15 9.48
C LEU A 275 3.02 10.27 10.18
N PRO A 276 2.58 11.43 10.70
CA PRO A 276 1.27 11.55 11.32
C PRO A 276 0.10 11.26 10.37
N ILE A 277 0.17 11.77 9.13
CA ILE A 277 -0.84 11.52 8.09
C ILE A 277 -0.77 10.07 7.60
N TRP A 278 0.44 9.56 7.37
CA TRP A 278 0.69 8.16 7.04
C TRP A 278 0.08 7.20 8.07
N ALA A 279 0.21 7.51 9.36
CA ALA A 279 -0.34 6.72 10.46
C ALA A 279 -1.88 6.67 10.45
N SER A 280 -2.56 7.71 9.95
CA SER A 280 -4.02 7.69 9.80
C SER A 280 -4.51 6.62 8.81
N GLY A 281 -3.66 6.17 7.89
CA GLY A 281 -3.98 5.05 7.00
C GLY A 281 -4.02 3.69 7.72
N ILE A 282 -3.36 3.55 8.88
CA ILE A 282 -3.26 2.27 9.60
C ILE A 282 -4.64 1.79 10.04
N LEU A 283 -5.38 2.63 10.77
CA LEU A 283 -6.70 2.27 11.32
C LEU A 283 -7.74 2.01 10.23
N LEU A 284 -7.56 2.63 9.08
CA LEU A 284 -8.41 2.42 7.91
C LEU A 284 -8.17 1.06 7.26
N ILE A 285 -6.91 0.64 7.10
CA ILE A 285 -6.60 -0.73 6.66
C ILE A 285 -7.03 -1.74 7.73
N THR A 286 -6.88 -1.42 9.03
CA THR A 286 -7.42 -2.23 10.13
C THR A 286 -8.91 -2.49 9.96
N ALA A 287 -9.69 -1.45 9.67
CA ALA A 287 -11.13 -1.56 9.44
C ALA A 287 -11.49 -2.49 8.28
N SER A 288 -10.76 -2.41 7.16
CA SER A 288 -11.05 -3.23 5.97
C SER A 288 -10.48 -4.67 6.04
N SER A 289 -9.42 -4.89 6.83
CA SER A 289 -8.62 -6.12 6.87
C SER A 289 -9.42 -7.42 7.02
N ASN A 290 -10.37 -7.46 7.95
CA ASN A 290 -11.19 -8.64 8.23
C ASN A 290 -12.60 -8.54 7.60
N GLN A 291 -12.97 -7.36 7.12
CA GLN A 291 -14.28 -7.14 6.51
C GLN A 291 -14.45 -8.01 5.27
N GLN A 292 -13.42 -8.13 4.43
CA GLN A 292 -13.46 -9.01 3.25
C GLN A 292 -13.76 -10.46 3.64
N SER A 293 -13.09 -11.00 4.66
CA SER A 293 -13.30 -12.36 5.15
C SER A 293 -14.72 -12.57 5.69
N PHE A 294 -15.23 -11.65 6.52
CA PHE A 294 -16.57 -11.77 7.08
C PHE A 294 -17.67 -11.64 6.04
N VAL A 295 -17.50 -10.75 5.06
CA VAL A 295 -18.50 -10.59 3.98
C VAL A 295 -18.58 -11.84 3.10
N ILE A 296 -17.45 -12.52 2.83
CA ILE A 296 -17.46 -13.81 2.12
C ILE A 296 -18.28 -14.85 2.91
N GLN A 297 -18.17 -14.85 4.24
CA GLN A 297 -18.91 -15.78 5.09
C GLN A 297 -20.39 -15.43 5.19
N GLN A 298 -20.74 -14.13 5.22
CA GLN A 298 -22.12 -13.69 5.06
C GLN A 298 -22.68 -14.19 3.72
N ALA A 299 -21.96 -13.96 2.62
CA ALA A 299 -22.38 -14.36 1.28
C ALA A 299 -22.62 -15.88 1.16
N ARG A 300 -21.84 -16.71 1.87
CA ARG A 300 -22.05 -18.17 1.93
C ARG A 300 -23.41 -18.56 2.50
N THR A 301 -23.95 -17.79 3.46
CA THR A 301 -25.26 -18.05 4.10
C THR A 301 -26.45 -17.50 3.31
N MET A 302 -26.22 -16.70 2.26
CA MET A 302 -27.27 -16.00 1.51
C MET A 302 -27.61 -16.73 0.21
N ASN A 303 -28.75 -16.41 -0.40
CA ASN A 303 -29.11 -16.95 -1.70
C ASN A 303 -28.23 -16.33 -2.80
N ARG A 304 -27.39 -17.17 -3.43
CA ARG A 304 -26.39 -16.80 -4.45
C ARG A 304 -26.81 -17.11 -5.90
N HIS A 305 -28.05 -17.51 -6.13
CA HIS A 305 -28.54 -17.80 -7.48
C HIS A 305 -28.78 -16.50 -8.26
N LEU A 306 -28.11 -16.34 -9.41
CA LEU A 306 -28.40 -15.29 -10.39
C LEU A 306 -29.51 -15.73 -11.36
N SER A 307 -29.49 -17.02 -11.71
CA SER A 307 -30.47 -17.73 -12.54
C SER A 307 -30.70 -19.11 -11.93
N HIS A 308 -31.67 -19.87 -12.43
CA HIS A 308 -31.98 -21.23 -11.98
C HIS A 308 -30.78 -22.19 -12.05
N SER A 309 -29.84 -21.96 -12.98
CA SER A 309 -28.66 -22.81 -13.18
C SER A 309 -27.34 -22.20 -12.68
N LEU A 310 -27.30 -20.89 -12.41
CA LEU A 310 -26.04 -20.18 -12.14
C LEU A 310 -26.00 -19.69 -10.70
N GLN A 311 -25.14 -20.32 -9.90
CA GLN A 311 -24.82 -19.91 -8.54
C GLN A 311 -23.46 -19.20 -8.51
N ILE A 312 -23.45 -17.95 -8.05
CA ILE A 312 -22.22 -17.16 -7.96
C ILE A 312 -21.39 -17.65 -6.76
N PRO A 313 -20.07 -17.88 -6.93
CA PRO A 313 -19.16 -18.14 -5.81
C PRO A 313 -19.19 -17.00 -4.78
N PRO A 314 -19.17 -17.26 -3.47
CA PRO A 314 -19.26 -16.22 -2.45
C PRO A 314 -18.07 -15.23 -2.52
N ALA A 315 -16.88 -15.72 -2.88
CA ALA A 315 -15.69 -14.88 -3.02
C ALA A 315 -15.74 -13.95 -4.24
N SER A 316 -16.45 -14.35 -5.31
CA SER A 316 -16.65 -13.53 -6.51
C SER A 316 -17.50 -12.27 -6.24
N MET A 317 -18.16 -12.15 -5.08
CA MET A 317 -18.87 -10.91 -4.73
C MET A 317 -17.95 -9.68 -4.63
N SER A 318 -16.65 -9.89 -4.42
CA SER A 318 -15.64 -8.83 -4.45
C SER A 318 -15.47 -8.17 -5.83
N ILE A 319 -15.99 -8.77 -6.91
CA ILE A 319 -16.01 -8.16 -8.25
C ILE A 319 -16.70 -6.80 -8.24
N PHE A 320 -17.77 -6.63 -7.46
CA PHE A 320 -18.47 -5.35 -7.36
C PHE A 320 -17.58 -4.25 -6.76
N ASN A 321 -16.67 -4.60 -5.83
CA ASN A 321 -15.65 -3.67 -5.31
C ASN A 321 -14.70 -3.23 -6.42
N VAL A 322 -14.11 -4.21 -7.12
CA VAL A 322 -13.10 -3.97 -8.16
C VAL A 322 -13.69 -3.20 -9.35
N LEU A 323 -14.89 -3.56 -9.82
CA LEU A 323 -15.57 -2.84 -10.89
C LEU A 323 -15.88 -1.40 -10.50
N THR A 324 -16.35 -1.18 -9.26
CA THR A 324 -16.63 0.17 -8.78
C THR A 324 -15.36 1.00 -8.66
N MET A 325 -14.25 0.39 -8.22
CA MET A 325 -12.94 1.04 -8.20
C MET A 325 -12.48 1.41 -9.62
N MET A 326 -12.53 0.49 -10.58
CA MET A 326 -12.12 0.73 -11.97
C MET A 326 -12.95 1.84 -12.64
N VAL A 327 -14.27 1.76 -12.52
CA VAL A 327 -15.18 2.80 -13.03
C VAL A 327 -14.95 4.11 -12.29
N GLY A 328 -14.76 4.06 -10.98
CA GLY A 328 -14.53 5.22 -10.12
C GLY A 328 -13.27 6.00 -10.50
N VAL A 329 -12.16 5.32 -10.82
CA VAL A 329 -10.94 5.99 -11.32
C VAL A 329 -11.21 6.74 -12.62
N VAL A 330 -11.90 6.11 -13.58
CA VAL A 330 -12.21 6.75 -14.88
C VAL A 330 -13.16 7.94 -14.70
N LEU A 331 -14.19 7.79 -13.86
CA LEU A 331 -15.13 8.89 -13.58
C LEU A 331 -14.44 10.03 -12.82
N TYR A 332 -13.52 9.72 -11.91
CA TYR A 332 -12.74 10.73 -11.20
C TYR A 332 -11.93 11.58 -12.17
N GLU A 333 -11.14 10.97 -13.04
CA GLU A 333 -10.29 11.69 -14.00
C GLU A 333 -11.10 12.44 -15.07
N ARG A 334 -12.18 11.85 -15.59
CA ARG A 334 -12.93 12.44 -16.72
C ARG A 334 -14.02 13.41 -16.32
N LEU A 335 -14.65 13.22 -15.16
CA LEU A 335 -15.79 14.04 -14.74
C LEU A 335 -15.42 14.90 -13.53
N PHE A 336 -14.87 14.28 -12.48
CA PHE A 336 -14.63 14.98 -11.23
C PHE A 336 -13.50 16.01 -11.34
N VAL A 337 -12.34 15.64 -11.89
CA VAL A 337 -11.19 16.56 -12.01
C VAL A 337 -11.52 17.79 -12.85
N PRO A 338 -12.10 17.69 -14.07
CA PRO A 338 -12.46 18.88 -14.84
C PRO A 338 -13.53 19.74 -14.17
N PHE A 339 -14.50 19.12 -13.49
CA PHE A 339 -15.54 19.85 -12.77
C PHE A 339 -14.97 20.59 -11.55
N ALA A 340 -14.15 19.91 -10.75
CA ALA A 340 -13.51 20.48 -9.58
C ALA A 340 -12.49 21.57 -9.97
N PHE A 341 -11.71 21.37 -11.04
CA PHE A 341 -10.80 22.38 -11.59
C PHE A 341 -11.53 23.69 -11.93
N ARG A 342 -12.73 23.62 -12.51
CA ARG A 342 -13.54 24.82 -12.80
C ARG A 342 -13.93 25.59 -11.55
N LEU A 343 -14.08 24.91 -10.42
CA LEU A 343 -14.49 25.52 -9.15
C LEU A 343 -13.29 25.98 -8.31
N THR A 344 -12.24 25.16 -8.20
CA THR A 344 -11.11 25.39 -7.30
C THR A 344 -9.94 26.08 -7.98
N LYS A 345 -9.87 26.08 -9.32
CA LYS A 345 -8.69 26.45 -10.13
C LYS A 345 -7.42 25.67 -9.77
N ASN A 346 -7.53 24.60 -9.00
CA ASN A 346 -6.41 23.72 -8.67
C ASN A 346 -6.26 22.66 -9.78
N PRO A 347 -5.09 22.48 -10.42
CA PRO A 347 -4.87 21.53 -11.51
C PRO A 347 -5.32 20.09 -11.20
N SER A 348 -5.23 19.64 -9.95
CA SER A 348 -5.67 18.29 -9.54
C SER A 348 -7.16 18.20 -9.16
N GLY A 349 -7.90 19.30 -9.27
CA GLY A 349 -9.30 19.44 -8.86
C GLY A 349 -9.45 19.65 -7.35
N ILE A 350 -8.96 18.69 -6.55
CA ILE A 350 -8.90 18.77 -5.08
C ILE A 350 -7.48 18.41 -4.60
N THR A 351 -7.12 18.83 -3.39
CA THR A 351 -5.83 18.47 -2.79
C THR A 351 -5.80 16.97 -2.41
N CYS A 352 -4.60 16.37 -2.36
CA CYS A 352 -4.44 14.97 -1.93
C CYS A 352 -5.02 14.72 -0.53
N LEU A 353 -4.89 15.68 0.39
CA LEU A 353 -5.47 15.61 1.72
C LEU A 353 -7.01 15.62 1.67
N GLN A 354 -7.62 16.53 0.93
CA GLN A 354 -9.08 16.53 0.75
C GLN A 354 -9.57 15.21 0.15
N ARG A 355 -8.83 14.66 -0.82
CA ARG A 355 -9.12 13.37 -1.44
C ARG A 355 -9.13 12.24 -0.40
N MET A 356 -8.10 12.16 0.45
CA MET A 356 -8.05 11.19 1.57
C MET A 356 -9.21 11.39 2.56
N GLY A 357 -9.50 12.65 2.93
CA GLY A 357 -10.62 13.00 3.81
C GLY A 357 -11.97 12.49 3.32
N VAL A 358 -12.27 12.67 2.02
CA VAL A 358 -13.48 12.11 1.39
C VAL A 358 -13.49 10.58 1.47
N GLY A 359 -12.35 9.94 1.19
CA GLY A 359 -12.20 8.48 1.30
C GLY A 359 -12.53 7.94 2.70
N PHE A 360 -12.05 8.58 3.76
CA PHE A 360 -12.38 8.22 5.14
C PHE A 360 -13.88 8.30 5.43
N VAL A 361 -14.53 9.40 5.01
CA VAL A 361 -15.98 9.60 5.21
C VAL A 361 -16.79 8.53 4.48
N VAL A 362 -16.48 8.27 3.21
CA VAL A 362 -17.17 7.21 2.43
C VAL A 362 -16.97 5.83 3.06
N SER A 363 -15.77 5.54 3.58
CA SER A 363 -15.50 4.27 4.26
C SER A 363 -16.33 4.08 5.54
N ILE A 364 -16.57 5.14 6.32
CA ILE A 364 -17.47 5.10 7.49
C ILE A 364 -18.89 4.74 7.04
N PHE A 365 -19.40 5.37 5.98
CA PHE A 365 -20.71 5.02 5.45
C PHE A 365 -20.76 3.58 4.92
N ALA A 366 -19.70 3.10 4.28
CA ALA A 366 -19.61 1.73 3.80
C ALA A 366 -19.72 0.70 4.94
N THR A 367 -19.01 0.93 6.06
CA THR A 367 -19.06 0.05 7.24
C THR A 367 -20.40 0.13 7.98
N LEU A 368 -21.01 1.32 8.05
CA LEU A 368 -22.37 1.48 8.59
C LEU A 368 -23.41 0.72 7.76
N VAL A 369 -23.33 0.79 6.43
CA VAL A 369 -24.20 0.00 5.54
C VAL A 369 -24.00 -1.49 5.77
N SER A 370 -22.76 -1.95 5.98
CA SER A 370 -22.49 -3.35 6.35
C SER A 370 -23.19 -3.78 7.64
N ALA A 371 -23.19 -2.92 8.67
CA ALA A 371 -23.92 -3.19 9.90
C ALA A 371 -25.43 -3.32 9.68
N LEU A 372 -26.03 -2.43 8.88
CA LEU A 372 -27.45 -2.45 8.55
C LEU A 372 -27.86 -3.68 7.73
N VAL A 373 -27.05 -4.07 6.75
CA VAL A 373 -27.29 -5.27 5.95
C VAL A 373 -27.21 -6.53 6.82
N GLU A 374 -26.29 -6.59 7.78
CA GLU A 374 -26.19 -7.71 8.70
C GLU A 374 -27.41 -7.81 9.63
N ILE A 375 -27.89 -6.69 10.17
CA ILE A 375 -29.14 -6.66 10.96
C ILE A 375 -30.29 -7.22 10.13
N LYS A 376 -30.40 -6.83 8.86
CA LYS A 376 -31.44 -7.33 7.96
C LYS A 376 -31.29 -8.84 7.70
N ARG A 377 -30.08 -9.31 7.39
CA ARG A 377 -29.79 -10.74 7.15
C ARG A 377 -30.18 -11.59 8.35
N LYS A 378 -29.76 -11.19 9.56
CA LYS A 378 -30.09 -11.89 10.80
C LYS A 378 -31.57 -11.86 11.13
N SER A 379 -32.26 -10.74 10.89
CA SER A 379 -33.72 -10.63 11.07
C SER A 379 -34.47 -11.64 10.19
N VAL A 380 -34.04 -11.81 8.93
CA VAL A 380 -34.61 -12.82 8.03
C VAL A 380 -34.28 -14.23 8.54
N ALA A 381 -33.04 -14.49 8.96
CA ALA A 381 -32.66 -15.79 9.54
C ALA A 381 -33.52 -16.15 10.77
N ALA A 382 -33.79 -15.18 11.65
CA ALA A 382 -34.67 -15.34 12.80
C ALA A 382 -36.12 -15.64 12.39
N LYS A 383 -36.66 -14.91 11.41
CA LYS A 383 -38.03 -15.10 10.90
C LYS A 383 -38.26 -16.51 10.34
N TYR A 384 -37.26 -17.11 9.71
CA TYR A 384 -37.33 -18.46 9.14
C TYR A 384 -36.79 -19.55 10.09
N ASN A 385 -36.51 -19.25 11.36
CA ASN A 385 -35.93 -20.17 12.35
C ASN A 385 -34.60 -20.82 11.92
N LEU A 386 -33.78 -20.09 11.15
CA LEU A 386 -32.49 -20.54 10.61
C LEU A 386 -31.29 -20.10 11.46
N LEU A 387 -31.52 -19.54 12.66
CA LEU A 387 -30.45 -19.07 13.53
C LEU A 387 -29.53 -20.20 14.01
N ASP A 388 -30.06 -21.41 14.16
CA ASP A 388 -29.32 -22.59 14.62
C ASP A 388 -28.79 -23.47 13.48
N SER A 389 -29.09 -23.10 12.24
CA SER A 389 -28.73 -23.86 11.04
C SER A 389 -27.61 -23.13 10.27
N PRO A 390 -26.33 -23.34 10.63
CA PRO A 390 -25.20 -22.59 10.06
C PRO A 390 -25.04 -22.76 8.55
N ASN A 391 -25.44 -23.94 8.03
CA ASN A 391 -25.29 -24.30 6.61
C ASN A 391 -26.56 -24.02 5.79
N ALA A 392 -27.66 -23.58 6.43
CA ALA A 392 -28.90 -23.32 5.70
C ALA A 392 -28.80 -22.00 4.92
N THR A 393 -29.25 -22.03 3.68
CA THR A 393 -29.37 -20.83 2.85
C THR A 393 -30.52 -19.96 3.38
N ILE A 394 -30.18 -18.79 3.91
CA ILE A 394 -31.16 -17.79 4.32
C ILE A 394 -31.83 -17.23 3.06
N PRO A 395 -33.17 -17.10 3.02
CA PRO A 395 -33.91 -16.60 1.86
C PRO A 395 -33.79 -15.08 1.70
N ILE A 396 -32.55 -14.58 1.61
CA ILE A 396 -32.19 -13.20 1.29
C ILE A 396 -31.16 -13.24 0.16
N SER A 397 -31.36 -12.40 -0.85
CA SER A 397 -30.44 -12.34 -1.99
C SER A 397 -29.09 -11.79 -1.57
N VAL A 398 -28.01 -12.41 -2.07
CA VAL A 398 -26.63 -11.96 -1.87
C VAL A 398 -26.40 -10.52 -2.40
N PHE A 399 -27.25 -10.03 -3.32
CA PHE A 399 -27.16 -8.67 -3.86
C PHE A 399 -27.39 -7.56 -2.81
N TRP A 400 -27.94 -7.89 -1.64
CA TRP A 400 -27.96 -6.95 -0.50
C TRP A 400 -26.56 -6.56 -0.01
N LEU A 401 -25.51 -7.34 -0.34
CA LEU A 401 -24.12 -7.01 -0.06
C LEU A 401 -23.50 -6.07 -1.11
N VAL A 402 -24.15 -5.83 -2.25
CA VAL A 402 -23.58 -4.97 -3.32
C VAL A 402 -23.37 -3.51 -2.87
N PRO A 403 -24.31 -2.84 -2.16
CA PRO A 403 -24.13 -1.44 -1.75
C PRO A 403 -22.86 -1.20 -0.93
N GLN A 404 -22.55 -2.08 0.02
CA GLN A 404 -21.31 -1.98 0.80
C GLN A 404 -20.06 -2.19 -0.08
N TYR A 405 -20.09 -3.13 -1.03
CA TYR A 405 -18.97 -3.35 -1.96
C TYR A 405 -18.74 -2.14 -2.85
N CYS A 406 -19.80 -1.53 -3.38
CA CYS A 406 -19.67 -0.32 -4.19
C CYS A 406 -19.15 0.85 -3.36
N LEU A 407 -19.66 1.05 -2.14
CA LEU A 407 -19.18 2.14 -1.27
C LEU A 407 -17.71 1.96 -0.88
N HIS A 408 -17.27 0.73 -0.58
CA HIS A 408 -15.84 0.44 -0.38
C HIS A 408 -15.01 0.70 -1.64
N GLY A 409 -15.52 0.33 -2.81
CA GLY A 409 -14.81 0.58 -4.07
C GLY A 409 -14.66 2.07 -4.35
N VAL A 410 -15.68 2.89 -4.05
CA VAL A 410 -15.58 4.35 -4.12
C VAL A 410 -14.58 4.86 -3.08
N ALA A 411 -14.64 4.39 -1.84
CA ALA A 411 -13.71 4.80 -0.79
C ALA A 411 -12.25 4.51 -1.21
N GLU A 412 -11.96 3.32 -1.75
CA GLU A 412 -10.64 2.93 -2.23
C GLU A 412 -10.08 3.89 -3.30
N VAL A 413 -10.90 4.38 -4.24
CA VAL A 413 -10.46 5.34 -5.29
C VAL A 413 -9.99 6.68 -4.71
N PHE A 414 -10.66 7.18 -3.69
CA PHE A 414 -10.28 8.44 -3.04
C PHE A 414 -9.10 8.23 -2.09
N MET A 415 -9.13 7.12 -1.36
CA MET A 415 -8.21 6.81 -0.29
C MET A 415 -6.87 6.26 -0.79
N VAL A 416 -6.86 5.15 -1.54
CA VAL A 416 -5.62 4.49 -1.97
C VAL A 416 -4.84 5.40 -2.90
N VAL A 417 -5.52 5.97 -3.90
CA VAL A 417 -4.87 6.86 -4.86
C VAL A 417 -4.41 8.14 -4.17
N GLY A 418 -5.26 8.77 -3.36
CA GLY A 418 -4.88 9.98 -2.64
C GLY A 418 -3.73 9.79 -1.65
N HIS A 419 -3.68 8.63 -0.96
CA HIS A 419 -2.62 8.31 -0.02
C HIS A 419 -1.30 7.98 -0.76
N LEU A 420 -1.34 7.21 -1.84
CA LEU A 420 -0.15 6.91 -2.64
C LEU A 420 0.41 8.16 -3.32
N GLU A 421 -0.47 8.99 -3.89
CA GLU A 421 -0.10 10.28 -4.51
C GLU A 421 0.51 11.23 -3.47
N PHE A 422 -0.09 11.35 -2.28
CA PHE A 422 0.48 12.12 -1.17
C PHE A 422 1.87 11.61 -0.77
N LEU A 423 2.03 10.31 -0.53
CA LEU A 423 3.33 9.74 -0.13
C LEU A 423 4.37 9.92 -1.22
N TYR A 424 4.01 9.75 -2.49
CA TYR A 424 4.93 9.90 -3.61
C TYR A 424 5.35 11.36 -3.79
N ASP A 425 4.38 12.28 -3.82
CA ASP A 425 4.61 13.70 -4.05
C ASP A 425 5.38 14.34 -2.90
N GLN A 426 5.08 13.98 -1.65
CA GLN A 426 5.74 14.57 -0.48
C GLN A 426 7.05 13.87 -0.09
N SER A 427 7.34 12.69 -0.64
CA SER A 427 8.64 12.06 -0.45
C SER A 427 9.75 12.77 -1.23
N PRO A 428 11.00 12.74 -0.71
CA PRO A 428 12.17 13.09 -1.50
C PRO A 428 12.33 12.14 -2.69
N GLU A 429 12.88 12.68 -3.77
CA GLU A 429 13.01 11.98 -5.05
C GLU A 429 13.86 10.72 -4.93
N SER A 430 14.93 10.81 -4.16
CA SER A 430 15.85 9.72 -3.88
C SER A 430 15.23 8.56 -3.06
N MET A 431 14.01 8.75 -2.54
CA MET A 431 13.32 7.84 -1.63
C MET A 431 11.95 7.37 -2.13
N ARG A 432 11.64 7.54 -3.42
CA ARG A 432 10.31 7.16 -3.99
C ARG A 432 9.96 5.67 -3.83
N SER A 433 10.95 4.77 -3.93
CA SER A 433 10.76 3.34 -3.63
C SER A 433 10.39 3.11 -2.17
N THR A 434 11.04 3.85 -1.26
CA THR A 434 10.76 3.84 0.18
C THR A 434 9.39 4.44 0.48
N ALA A 435 8.94 5.46 -0.26
CA ALA A 435 7.59 6.02 -0.17
C ALA A 435 6.51 4.96 -0.47
N THR A 436 6.73 4.17 -1.53
CA THR A 436 5.86 3.03 -1.86
C THR A 436 5.92 1.96 -0.76
N ALA A 437 7.12 1.71 -0.21
CA ALA A 437 7.27 0.79 0.91
C ALA A 437 6.55 1.28 2.18
N LEU A 438 6.49 2.59 2.45
CA LEU A 438 5.73 3.16 3.56
C LEU A 438 4.24 2.81 3.45
N TYR A 439 3.64 2.91 2.26
CA TYR A 439 2.26 2.47 2.05
C TYR A 439 2.08 0.97 2.33
N CYS A 440 3.05 0.14 1.91
CA CYS A 440 3.05 -1.29 2.22
C CYS A 440 3.17 -1.55 3.73
N ILE A 441 3.98 -0.79 4.46
CA ILE A 441 4.08 -0.86 5.94
C ILE A 441 2.76 -0.45 6.59
N THR A 442 2.09 0.62 6.13
CA THR A 442 0.74 0.97 6.60
C THR A 442 -0.20 -0.22 6.47
N THR A 443 -0.14 -0.90 5.33
CA THR A 443 -0.97 -2.07 5.05
C THR A 443 -0.60 -3.24 5.96
N ALA A 444 0.69 -3.45 6.23
CA ALA A 444 1.17 -4.48 7.13
C ALA A 444 0.69 -4.27 8.56
N ILE A 445 0.95 -3.09 9.13
CA ILE A 445 0.54 -2.72 10.49
C ILE A 445 -0.99 -2.77 10.59
N GLY A 446 -1.70 -2.24 9.60
CA GLY A 446 -3.16 -2.25 9.57
C GLY A 446 -3.74 -3.67 9.67
N ASN A 447 -3.19 -4.62 8.93
CA ASN A 447 -3.58 -6.03 9.01
C ASN A 447 -3.24 -6.67 10.38
N TYR A 448 -2.05 -6.42 10.94
CA TYR A 448 -1.71 -6.95 12.27
C TYR A 448 -2.59 -6.37 13.39
N VAL A 449 -2.88 -5.07 13.34
CA VAL A 449 -3.84 -4.43 14.26
C VAL A 449 -5.25 -4.99 14.03
N GLY A 450 -5.63 -5.29 12.79
CA GLY A 450 -6.91 -5.96 12.48
C GLY A 450 -7.01 -7.36 13.08
N THR A 451 -5.94 -8.14 13.02
CA THR A 451 -5.83 -9.44 13.69
C THR A 451 -5.99 -9.31 15.20
N LEU A 452 -5.31 -8.33 15.80
CA LEU A 452 -5.43 -8.04 17.22
C LEU A 452 -6.88 -7.66 17.58
N LEU A 453 -7.53 -6.81 16.78
CA LEU A 453 -8.92 -6.39 16.98
C LEU A 453 -9.88 -7.59 17.00
N VAL A 454 -9.82 -8.46 15.99
CA VAL A 454 -10.67 -9.66 15.92
C VAL A 454 -10.39 -10.61 17.09
N THR A 455 -9.12 -10.80 17.45
CA THR A 455 -8.74 -11.67 18.57
C THR A 455 -9.26 -11.14 19.91
N LEU A 456 -9.16 -9.82 20.14
CA LEU A 456 -9.69 -9.17 21.34
C LEU A 456 -11.22 -9.26 21.40
N VAL A 457 -11.91 -8.98 20.30
CA VAL A 457 -13.38 -9.09 20.22
C VAL A 457 -13.83 -10.52 20.48
N HIS A 458 -13.18 -11.50 19.87
CA HIS A 458 -13.49 -12.91 20.08
C HIS A 458 -13.28 -13.32 21.55
N LYS A 459 -12.16 -12.91 22.16
CA LYS A 459 -11.84 -13.22 23.57
C LYS A 459 -12.80 -12.55 24.57
N TYR A 460 -13.20 -11.30 24.35
CA TYR A 460 -13.97 -10.52 25.32
C TYR A 460 -15.49 -10.45 25.06
N SER A 461 -15.98 -10.90 23.90
CA SER A 461 -17.43 -10.85 23.61
C SER A 461 -18.29 -11.85 24.40
N GLY A 462 -17.67 -12.74 25.17
CA GLY A 462 -18.32 -13.70 26.08
C GLY A 462 -19.01 -14.86 25.36
N ASN A 463 -19.16 -16.01 26.03
CA ASN A 463 -19.72 -17.23 25.43
C ASN A 463 -21.18 -17.06 24.98
N GLU A 464 -22.02 -16.40 25.79
CA GLU A 464 -23.45 -16.20 25.48
C GLU A 464 -23.68 -15.12 24.42
N ARG A 465 -22.77 -14.15 24.36
CA ARG A 465 -22.91 -12.89 23.64
C ARG A 465 -21.96 -12.80 22.45
N ASN A 466 -21.36 -13.91 22.07
CA ASN A 466 -20.24 -14.01 21.13
C ASN A 466 -20.54 -13.24 19.84
N TRP A 467 -19.72 -12.22 19.56
CA TRP A 467 -19.87 -11.41 18.35
C TRP A 467 -19.45 -12.21 17.12
N LEU A 468 -18.45 -13.08 17.27
CA LEU A 468 -17.79 -13.83 16.21
C LEU A 468 -17.67 -15.32 16.61
N PRO A 469 -18.79 -16.07 16.59
CA PRO A 469 -18.79 -17.50 16.89
C PRO A 469 -18.08 -18.29 15.78
N ASP A 470 -17.29 -19.30 16.18
CA ASP A 470 -16.43 -20.04 15.26
C ASP A 470 -17.16 -20.87 14.20
N ARG A 471 -18.36 -21.35 14.52
CA ARG A 471 -19.10 -22.33 13.69
C ARG A 471 -20.44 -21.83 13.15
N ASN A 472 -21.08 -20.87 13.82
CA ASN A 472 -22.43 -20.42 13.43
C ASN A 472 -22.55 -18.90 13.43
N LEU A 473 -22.23 -18.31 12.28
CA LEU A 473 -22.35 -16.87 12.05
C LEU A 473 -23.78 -16.33 12.27
N ASN A 474 -24.83 -17.16 12.12
CA ASN A 474 -26.22 -16.71 12.26
C ASN A 474 -26.56 -16.29 13.69
N ARG A 475 -25.93 -16.91 14.70
CA ARG A 475 -26.01 -16.45 16.10
C ARG A 475 -25.06 -15.31 16.43
N GLY A 476 -24.01 -15.12 15.65
CA GLY A 476 -22.99 -14.11 15.88
C GLY A 476 -23.55 -12.69 15.78
N ARG A 477 -23.05 -11.79 16.62
CA ARG A 477 -23.36 -10.35 16.55
C ARG A 477 -22.33 -9.59 15.73
N LEU A 478 -22.22 -9.96 14.46
CA LEU A 478 -21.32 -9.34 13.50
C LEU A 478 -21.66 -7.85 13.28
N GLU A 479 -22.93 -7.47 13.43
CA GLU A 479 -23.37 -6.08 13.39
C GLU A 479 -22.66 -5.21 14.45
N CYS A 480 -22.43 -5.74 15.66
CA CYS A 480 -21.71 -5.04 16.73
C CYS A 480 -20.24 -4.83 16.37
N TYR A 481 -19.62 -5.80 15.69
CA TYR A 481 -18.26 -5.67 15.18
C TYR A 481 -18.16 -4.58 14.11
N TYR A 482 -19.13 -4.50 13.18
CA TYR A 482 -19.16 -3.43 12.19
C TYR A 482 -19.38 -2.05 12.82
N PHE A 483 -20.27 -1.93 13.80
CA PHE A 483 -20.42 -0.66 14.55
C PHE A 483 -19.15 -0.25 15.31
N LEU A 484 -18.43 -1.21 15.91
CA LEU A 484 -17.15 -0.96 16.55
C LEU A 484 -16.14 -0.40 15.55
N ILE A 485 -16.03 -1.01 14.36
CA ILE A 485 -15.17 -0.54 13.29
C ILE A 485 -15.57 0.88 12.86
N SER A 486 -16.86 1.15 12.62
CA SER A 486 -17.31 2.49 12.25
C SER A 486 -16.93 3.52 13.32
N GLY A 487 -17.03 3.18 14.60
CA GLY A 487 -16.57 4.03 15.70
C GLY A 487 -15.06 4.31 15.65
N ILE A 488 -14.23 3.29 15.43
CA ILE A 488 -12.78 3.43 15.27
C ILE A 488 -12.45 4.32 14.06
N GLN A 489 -13.17 4.16 12.94
CA GLN A 489 -12.98 4.98 11.75
C GLN A 489 -13.36 6.45 11.98
N VAL A 490 -14.41 6.74 12.77
CA VAL A 490 -14.77 8.11 13.16
C VAL A 490 -13.67 8.76 14.01
N VAL A 491 -13.12 8.04 14.99
CA VAL A 491 -11.97 8.54 15.79
C VAL A 491 -10.76 8.79 14.90
N ASN A 492 -10.48 7.89 13.94
CA ASN A 492 -9.39 8.06 12.98
C ASN A 492 -9.60 9.27 12.07
N LEU A 493 -10.84 9.55 11.64
CA LEU A 493 -11.16 10.75 10.86
C LEU A 493 -10.87 12.03 11.67
N ILE A 494 -11.22 12.07 12.95
CA ILE A 494 -10.91 13.21 13.82
C ILE A 494 -9.40 13.40 13.95
N TYR A 495 -8.66 12.32 14.22
CA TYR A 495 -7.19 12.33 14.28
C TYR A 495 -6.59 12.84 12.96
N TYR A 496 -7.06 12.31 11.83
CA TYR A 496 -6.63 12.72 10.49
C TYR A 496 -6.84 14.21 10.25
N LEU A 497 -8.01 14.76 10.59
CA LEU A 497 -8.31 16.18 10.42
C LEU A 497 -7.38 17.06 11.24
N ILE A 498 -7.05 16.65 12.48
CA ILE A 498 -6.08 17.36 13.33
C ILE A 498 -4.69 17.34 12.67
N CYS A 499 -4.21 16.17 12.22
CA CYS A 499 -2.92 16.05 11.56
C CYS A 499 -2.85 16.84 10.25
N ALA A 500 -3.90 16.79 9.43
CA ALA A 500 -3.99 17.54 8.18
C ALA A 500 -4.00 19.05 8.41
N TRP A 501 -4.57 19.53 9.51
CA TRP A 501 -4.56 20.94 9.88
C TRP A 501 -3.16 21.45 10.27
N PHE A 502 -2.36 20.61 10.92
CA PHE A 502 -0.97 20.95 11.30
C PHE A 502 0.06 20.69 10.18
N TYR A 503 -0.32 20.02 9.10
CA TYR A 503 0.62 19.61 8.06
C TYR A 503 1.02 20.77 7.16
N THR A 504 2.33 20.92 6.95
CA THR A 504 2.91 21.86 5.99
C THR A 504 3.57 21.09 4.86
N TYR A 505 3.23 21.45 3.61
CA TYR A 505 3.80 20.87 2.41
C TYR A 505 5.31 21.12 2.31
N LYS A 506 6.03 20.21 1.64
CA LYS A 506 7.49 20.38 1.42
C LYS A 506 7.77 21.64 0.59
N PRO A 507 8.76 22.48 0.97
CA PRO A 507 9.23 23.55 0.11
C PRO A 507 10.20 22.97 -0.92
N LEU A 508 9.76 22.91 -2.19
CA LEU A 508 10.56 22.43 -3.31
C LEU A 508 10.84 23.59 -4.27
N GLU A 509 12.10 23.82 -4.60
CA GLU A 509 12.51 24.67 -5.71
C GLU A 509 12.73 23.78 -6.94
N GLU A 510 11.84 23.87 -7.93
CA GLU A 510 11.93 23.06 -9.14
C GLU A 510 13.15 23.46 -9.99
N ILE A 511 13.79 22.50 -10.67
CA ILE A 511 14.93 22.78 -11.59
C ILE A 511 14.60 23.84 -12.65
N GLY A 512 13.33 23.96 -13.04
CA GLY A 512 12.89 25.00 -13.98
C GLY A 512 13.05 26.42 -13.44
N ASP A 513 12.98 26.60 -12.12
CA ASP A 513 13.20 27.89 -11.47
C ASP A 513 14.68 28.12 -11.19
N ILE A 514 15.45 27.06 -10.89
CA ILE A 514 16.92 27.11 -10.76
C ILE A 514 17.55 27.55 -12.09
N ASN A 515 17.17 26.94 -13.22
CA ASN A 515 17.71 27.32 -14.52
C ASN A 515 17.38 28.77 -14.87
N LYS A 516 16.17 29.25 -14.54
CA LYS A 516 15.81 30.66 -14.73
C LYS A 516 16.64 31.58 -13.84
N GLN A 517 16.89 31.20 -12.59
CA GLN A 517 17.77 31.96 -11.70
C GLN A 517 19.21 31.98 -12.20
N GLU A 518 19.78 30.84 -12.61
CA GLU A 518 21.12 30.78 -13.19
C GLU A 518 21.23 31.59 -14.49
N ASP A 519 20.20 31.54 -15.34
CA ASP A 519 20.15 32.35 -16.56
C ASP A 519 20.08 33.84 -16.21
N MET A 520 19.26 34.24 -15.22
CA MET A 520 19.21 35.61 -14.72
C MET A 520 20.53 36.06 -14.08
N GLU A 521 21.21 35.20 -13.32
CA GLU A 521 22.51 35.50 -12.71
C GLU A 521 23.60 35.67 -13.76
N LYS A 522 23.64 34.80 -14.78
CA LYS A 522 24.55 34.95 -15.93
C LYS A 522 24.27 36.24 -16.69
N ASP A 523 23.00 36.61 -16.87
CA ASP A 523 22.63 37.87 -17.51
C ASP A 523 23.08 39.08 -16.67
N ILE A 524 22.94 39.03 -15.34
CA ILE A 524 23.42 40.07 -14.42
C ILE A 524 24.95 40.19 -14.43
N GLU A 525 25.68 39.05 -14.41
CA GLU A 525 27.14 39.05 -14.52
C GLU A 525 27.61 39.64 -15.85
N LYS A 526 26.93 39.31 -16.94
CA LYS A 526 27.22 39.85 -18.26
C LYS A 526 27.02 41.37 -18.30
N ILE A 527 25.92 41.88 -17.72
CA ILE A 527 25.65 43.31 -17.59
C ILE A 527 26.72 44.01 -16.73
N LYS A 528 27.15 43.40 -15.62
CA LYS A 528 28.25 43.95 -14.80
C LYS A 528 29.57 44.01 -15.57
N HIS A 529 29.86 42.97 -16.36
CA HIS A 529 31.08 42.90 -17.14
C HIS A 529 31.10 43.89 -18.32
N GLU A 530 29.94 44.17 -18.94
CA GLU A 530 29.78 45.20 -19.97
C GLU A 530 29.92 46.61 -19.36
N ASN A 531 29.30 46.89 -18.21
CA ASN A 531 29.43 48.18 -17.53
C ASN A 531 30.85 48.48 -17.02
N LEU A 532 31.65 47.45 -16.72
CA LEU A 532 33.06 47.60 -16.34
C LEU A 532 34.00 47.84 -17.54
N LEU A 533 33.53 47.57 -18.76
CA LEU A 533 34.29 47.82 -19.99
C LEU A 533 33.93 49.17 -20.64
N GLU A 534 32.79 49.78 -20.27
CA GLU A 534 32.33 51.08 -20.78
C GLU A 534 32.61 52.28 -19.84
N GLY A 535 33.09 52.04 -18.61
CA GLY A 535 33.53 53.09 -17.67
C GLY A 535 35.05 53.15 -17.54
#